data_AF-A0A926VAL1-F1
#
_entry.id   AF-A0A926VAL1-F1
#
_cell.length_a   1.000
_cell.length_b   1.000
_cell.length_c   1.000
_cell.angle_alpha   90.00
_cell.angle_beta   90.00
_cell.angle_gamma   90.00
#
_symmetry.space_group_name_H-M   'P 1'
#
loop_
_entity.id
_entity.type
_entity.pdbx_description
1 polymer ?
#
loop_
_entity_poly.entity_id
_entity_poly.type
_entity_poly.pdbx_seq_one_letter_code
_entity_poly.pdbx_strand_id
1 'polypeptide(L)'
;MAACQEQANALDKQGDTYRRLGKYQQAIECYRQVLEIKREMGDRPGIAFCLQKLWLCNVWLQNDEEAFFCFMQLQEIHREMSASIEEIDFYF
;
A
#
# COMPACT_ATOMS: atom_id res chain seq x y z
N MET A 1 -0.57 17.69 8.20
CA MET A 1 -1.38 16.65 7.53
C MET A 1 -1.40 16.81 6.01
N ALA A 2 -1.68 18.00 5.44
CA ALA A 2 -1.69 18.19 3.97
C ALA A 2 -0.32 17.94 3.30
N ALA A 3 0.79 18.40 3.90
CA ALA A 3 2.13 18.21 3.36
C ALA A 3 2.54 16.73 3.24
N CYS A 4 2.24 15.91 4.25
CA CYS A 4 2.51 14.46 4.23
C CYS A 4 1.70 13.75 3.13
N GLN A 5 0.45 14.16 2.92
CA GLN A 5 -0.41 13.61 1.87
C GLN A 5 0.09 13.98 0.46
N GLU A 6 0.51 15.23 0.25
CA GLU A 6 1.08 15.67 -1.03
C GLU A 6 2.39 14.94 -1.34
N GLN A 7 3.24 14.77 -0.32
CA GLN A 7 4.48 14.01 -0.43
C GLN A 7 4.23 12.54 -0.77
N ALA A 8 3.26 11.91 -0.10
CA ALA A 8 2.82 10.55 -0.43
C ALA A 8 2.33 10.42 -1.88
N ASN A 9 1.52 11.37 -2.34
CA ASN A 9 1.01 11.37 -3.72
C ASN A 9 2.12 11.57 -4.76
N ALA A 10 3.12 12.41 -4.46
CA ALA A 10 4.26 12.62 -5.35
C ALA A 10 5.12 11.35 -5.48
N LEU A 11 5.41 10.70 -4.36
CA LEU A 11 6.15 9.43 -4.32
C LEU A 11 5.38 8.30 -5.01
N ASP A 12 4.06 8.24 -4.86
CA ASP A 12 3.22 7.23 -5.52
C ASP A 12 3.25 7.38 -7.05
N LYS A 13 3.15 8.61 -7.55
CA LYS A 13 3.31 8.91 -9.00
C LYS A 13 4.70 8.54 -9.51
N GLN A 14 5.73 8.78 -8.70
CA GLN A 14 7.10 8.41 -9.05
C GLN A 14 7.26 6.88 -9.10
N GLY A 15 6.71 6.16 -8.12
CA GLY A 15 6.66 4.70 -8.10
C GLY A 15 5.92 4.11 -9.31
N ASP A 16 4.78 4.69 -9.70
CA ASP A 16 4.04 4.25 -10.88
C ASP A 16 4.80 4.53 -12.17
N THR A 17 5.56 5.62 -12.23
CA THR A 17 6.44 5.93 -13.36
C THR A 17 7.57 4.89 -13.46
N TYR A 18 8.26 4.58 -12.34
CA TYR A 18 9.30 3.55 -12.34
C TYR A 18 8.76 2.16 -12.68
N ARG A 19 7.58 1.80 -12.18
CA ARG A 19 6.91 0.53 -12.52
C ARG A 19 6.62 0.43 -14.02
N ARG A 20 6.12 1.51 -14.65
CA ARG A 20 5.89 1.55 -16.10
C ARG A 20 7.18 1.47 -16.92
N LEU A 21 8.28 1.97 -16.37
CA LEU A 21 9.62 1.87 -16.97
C LEU A 21 10.28 0.50 -16.73
N GLY A 22 9.62 -0.45 -16.07
CA GLY A 22 10.18 -1.75 -15.71
C GLY A 22 11.21 -1.72 -14.58
N LYS A 23 11.38 -0.56 -13.92
CA LYS A 23 12.32 -0.37 -12.82
C LYS A 23 11.66 -0.69 -11.48
N TYR A 24 11.29 -1.94 -11.31
CA TYR A 24 10.47 -2.40 -10.17
C TYR A 24 11.16 -2.19 -8.80
N GLN A 25 12.48 -2.31 -8.71
CA GLN A 25 13.21 -2.08 -7.46
C GLN A 25 13.05 -0.64 -6.95
N GLN A 26 13.17 0.34 -7.86
CA GLN A 26 12.99 1.76 -7.54
C GLN A 26 11.54 2.09 -7.22
N ALA A 27 10.60 1.42 -7.90
CA ALA A 27 9.17 1.55 -7.58
C ALA A 27 8.89 1.05 -6.14
N ILE A 28 9.50 -0.06 -5.73
CA ILE A 28 9.36 -0.60 -4.37
C ILE A 28 9.86 0.38 -3.31
N GLU A 29 11.00 1.03 -3.53
CA GLU A 29 11.52 2.04 -2.61
C GLU A 29 10.54 3.21 -2.44
N CYS A 30 9.99 3.72 -3.55
CA CYS A 30 8.97 4.77 -3.52
C CYS A 30 7.73 4.32 -2.74
N TYR A 31 7.17 3.13 -3.05
CA TYR A 31 5.97 2.64 -2.38
C TYR A 31 6.18 2.32 -0.89
N ARG A 32 7.39 1.90 -0.48
CA ARG A 32 7.74 1.71 0.95
C ARG A 32 7.72 3.03 1.72
N GLN A 33 8.24 4.11 1.13
CA GLN A 33 8.19 5.44 1.75
C GLN A 33 6.74 5.94 1.87
N VAL A 34 5.92 5.73 0.84
CA VAL A 34 4.48 6.07 0.91
C VAL A 34 3.80 5.24 2.01
N LEU A 35 4.09 3.95 2.11
CA LEU A 35 3.52 3.06 3.12
C LEU A 35 3.79 3.56 4.55
N GLU A 36 5.02 4.03 4.82
CA GLU A 36 5.40 4.56 6.13
C GLU A 36 4.63 5.84 6.47
N ILE A 37 4.55 6.78 5.53
CA ILE A 37 3.73 8.00 5.70
C ILE A 37 2.26 7.64 5.96
N LYS A 38 1.71 6.68 5.21
CA LYS A 38 0.31 6.25 5.36
C LYS A 38 0.06 5.54 6.69
N ARG A 39 1.04 4.80 7.22
CA ARG A 39 1.00 4.20 8.56
C ARG A 39 1.02 5.25 9.65
N GLU A 40 1.88 6.26 9.56
CA GLU A 40 1.92 7.37 10.51
C GLU A 40 0.60 8.16 10.54
N MET A 41 -0.04 8.29 9.37
CA MET A 41 -1.34 8.95 9.23
C MET A 41 -2.54 8.08 9.67
N GLY A 42 -2.34 6.78 9.91
CA GLY A 42 -3.43 5.84 10.17
C GLY A 42 -4.37 5.63 8.97
N ASP A 43 -3.93 5.96 7.76
CA ASP A 43 -4.73 5.87 6.53
C ASP A 43 -4.76 4.41 6.02
N ARG A 44 -5.61 3.57 6.65
CA ARG A 44 -5.83 2.16 6.27
C ARG A 44 -6.07 1.92 4.77
N PRO A 45 -6.97 2.65 4.09
CA PRO A 45 -7.16 2.45 2.65
C PRO A 45 -5.92 2.84 1.83
N GLY A 46 -5.18 3.88 2.26
CA GLY A 46 -3.88 4.22 1.67
C GLY A 46 -2.83 3.12 1.84
N ILE A 47 -2.75 2.51 3.03
CA ILE A 47 -1.83 1.39 3.32
C ILE A 47 -2.15 0.19 2.42
N ALA A 48 -3.42 -0.18 2.27
CA ALA A 48 -3.86 -1.27 1.40
C ALA A 48 -3.45 -1.03 -0.07
N PHE A 49 -3.64 0.19 -0.57
CA PHE A 49 -3.23 0.55 -1.93
C PHE A 49 -1.71 0.41 -2.13
N CYS A 50 -0.89 0.87 -1.18
CA CYS A 50 0.56 0.74 -1.26
C CYS A 50 1.02 -0.72 -1.23
N LEU A 51 0.41 -1.55 -0.37
CA LEU A 51 0.70 -2.99 -0.31
C LEU A 51 0.35 -3.70 -1.62
N GLN A 52 -0.76 -3.34 -2.27
CA GLN A 52 -1.13 -3.89 -3.57
C GLN A 52 -0.10 -3.55 -4.66
N LYS A 53 0.41 -2.31 -4.67
CA LYS A 53 1.45 -1.87 -5.60
C LYS A 53 2.79 -2.57 -5.36
N LEU A 54 3.17 -2.73 -4.08
CA LEU A 54 4.35 -3.50 -3.67
C LEU A 54 4.25 -4.96 -4.08
N TRP A 55 3.11 -5.60 -3.82
CA TRP A 55 2.83 -6.97 -4.25
C TRP A 55 3.03 -7.11 -5.76
N LEU A 56 2.41 -6.24 -6.56
CA LEU A 56 2.53 -6.28 -8.01
C LEU A 56 4.00 -6.17 -8.44
N CYS A 57 4.77 -5.22 -7.89
CA CYS A 57 6.17 -5.05 -8.24
C CYS A 57 7.04 -6.25 -7.86
N ASN A 58 6.76 -6.92 -6.75
CA ASN A 58 7.48 -8.14 -6.34
C ASN A 58 7.14 -9.33 -7.23
N VAL A 59 5.89 -9.46 -7.69
CA VAL A 59 5.50 -10.47 -8.69
C VAL A 59 6.29 -10.28 -9.99
N TRP A 60 6.47 -9.03 -10.45
CA TRP A 60 7.29 -8.75 -11.64
C TRP A 60 8.78 -8.99 -11.44
N LEU A 61 9.28 -8.92 -10.19
CA LEU A 61 10.66 -9.26 -9.83
C LEU A 61 10.87 -10.74 -9.54
N GLN A 62 9.82 -11.58 -9.57
CA GLN A 62 9.85 -12.99 -9.17
C GLN A 62 10.25 -13.20 -7.69
N ASN A 63 9.99 -12.19 -6.84
CA ASN A 63 10.20 -12.28 -5.40
C ASN A 63 8.91 -12.77 -4.73
N ASP A 64 8.68 -14.08 -4.81
CA ASP A 64 7.43 -14.69 -4.34
C ASP A 64 7.25 -14.60 -2.82
N GLU A 65 8.33 -14.62 -2.04
CA GLU A 65 8.29 -14.49 -0.57
C GLU A 65 7.70 -13.14 -0.14
N GLU A 66 8.26 -12.05 -0.68
CA GLU A 66 7.83 -10.69 -0.34
C GLU A 66 6.43 -10.39 -0.90
N ALA A 67 6.10 -10.95 -2.06
CA ALA A 67 4.76 -10.87 -2.63
C ALA A 67 3.74 -11.56 -1.71
N PHE A 68 4.00 -12.80 -1.29
CA PHE A 68 3.12 -13.51 -0.37
C PHE A 68 2.92 -12.74 0.94
N PHE A 69 3.99 -12.16 1.48
CA PHE A 69 3.92 -11.32 2.68
C PHE A 69 3.01 -10.09 2.49
N CYS A 70 3.19 -9.35 1.38
CA CYS A 70 2.34 -8.19 1.07
C CYS A 70 0.86 -8.59 0.89
N PHE A 71 0.61 -9.75 0.28
CA PHE A 71 -0.73 -10.27 0.06
C PHE A 71 -1.41 -10.64 1.38
N MET A 72 -0.70 -11.27 2.31
CA MET A 72 -1.20 -11.59 3.65
C MET A 72 -1.57 -10.33 4.44
N GLN A 73 -0.69 -9.32 4.46
CA GLN A 73 -0.98 -8.06 5.13
C GLN A 73 -2.18 -7.33 4.51
N LEU A 74 -2.28 -7.34 3.18
CA LEU A 74 -3.41 -6.73 2.48
C LEU A 74 -4.75 -7.39 2.88
N GLN A 75 -4.80 -8.71 2.96
CA GLN A 75 -6.01 -9.44 3.40
C GLN A 75 -6.38 -9.13 4.85
N GLU A 76 -5.39 -9.01 5.73
CA GLU A 76 -5.61 -8.65 7.14
C GLU A 76 -6.26 -7.26 7.26
N ILE A 77 -5.73 -6.26 6.54
CA ILE A 77 -6.30 -4.92 6.51
C ILE A 77 -7.72 -4.93 5.94
N HIS A 78 -7.98 -5.68 4.87
CA HIS A 78 -9.33 -5.80 4.32
C HIS A 78 -10.31 -6.43 5.31
N ARG A 79 -9.86 -7.43 6.09
CA ARG A 79 -10.67 -8.07 7.13
C ARG A 79 -10.93 -7.14 8.32
N GLU A 80 -9.94 -6.40 8.78
CA GLU A 80 -10.11 -5.39 9.83
C GLU A 80 -11.11 -4.32 9.39
N MET A 81 -11.02 -3.88 8.13
CA MET A 81 -11.89 -2.85 7.58
C MET A 81 -13.33 -3.38 7.41
N SER A 82 -13.52 -4.63 6.98
CA SER A 82 -14.85 -5.25 6.91
C SER A 82 -15.47 -5.46 8.30
N ALA A 83 -14.69 -5.91 9.28
CA ALA A 83 -15.16 -6.07 10.66
C ALA A 83 -15.58 -4.72 11.29
N SER A 84 -14.85 -3.64 10.99
CA SER A 84 -15.22 -2.30 11.48
C SER A 84 -16.50 -1.75 10.86
N ILE A 85 -16.88 -2.20 9.66
CA ILE A 85 -18.15 -1.82 9.02
C ILE A 85 -19.30 -2.59 9.67
N GLU A 86 -19.12 -3.90 9.91
CA GLU A 86 -20.13 -4.74 10.55
C GLU A 86 -20.45 -4.28 12.00
N GLU A 87 -19.47 -3.79 12.76
CA GLU A 87 -19.71 -3.23 14.10
C GLU A 87 -20.58 -1.96 14.09
N ILE A 88 -20.54 -1.16 13.02
CA ILE A 88 -21.33 0.07 12.91
C ILE A 88 -22.79 -0.24 12.60
N ASP A 89 -23.06 -1.29 11.82
CA ASP A 89 -24.42 -1.72 11.47
C ASP A 89 -25.20 -2.32 12.66
N PHE A 90 -24.52 -2.78 13.71
CA PHE A 90 -25.17 -3.28 14.95
C PHE A 90 -25.56 -2.18 15.94
N TYR A 91 -25.24 -0.91 15.67
CA TYR A 91 -25.56 0.23 16.55
C TYR A 91 -26.76 1.09 16.09
N PHE A 92 -27.53 0.66 15.08
CA PHE A 92 -28.80 1.27 14.65
C PHE A 92 -29.90 0.21 14.47
#